data_AF-A0A1X0JGH1-F1
#
_entry.id   AF-A0A1X0JGH1-F1
#
_cell.length_a   1.000
_cell.length_b   1.000
_cell.length_c   1.000
_cell.angle_alpha   90.00
_cell.angle_beta   90.00
_cell.angle_gamma   90.00
#
_symmetry.space_group_name_H-M   'P 1'
#
loop_
_entity.id
_entity.type
_entity.pdbx_description
1 polymer ?
#
loop_
_entity_poly.entity_id
_entity_poly.type
_entity_poly.pdbx_seq_one_letter_code
_entity_poly.pdbx_strand_id
1 'polypeptide(L)'
;MTGASVPDKFNDIAAVIATRDYAAARAWYIRVIGREPDLEPIEGVGEWQIAATAWLQIVEDHDRAGKTAVRLGVDDLGAQISALEAEGIATGELVVIADLVKVVDVADPDGNEVSFVQDLTGE
;
A
#
# COMPACT_ATOMS: atom_id res chain seq x y z
N MET A 1 2.33 -36.45 19.34
CA MET A 1 3.49 -35.53 19.41
C MET A 1 3.01 -34.17 18.96
N THR A 2 2.43 -33.40 19.87
CA THR A 2 2.00 -32.02 19.64
C THR A 2 3.26 -31.17 19.57
N GLY A 3 3.62 -30.70 18.37
CA GLY A 3 4.64 -29.66 18.24
C GLY A 3 4.13 -28.43 18.97
N ALA A 4 4.82 -28.02 20.04
CA ALA A 4 4.52 -26.77 20.69
C ALA A 4 4.71 -25.66 19.64
N SER A 5 3.61 -24.99 19.27
CA SER A 5 3.68 -23.73 18.53
C SER A 5 4.57 -22.81 19.35
N VAL A 6 5.57 -22.21 18.72
CA VAL A 6 6.22 -21.03 19.29
C VAL A 6 5.08 -20.02 19.51
N PRO A 7 4.93 -19.43 20.71
CA PRO A 7 3.95 -18.36 20.88
C PRO A 7 4.30 -17.25 19.90
N ASP A 8 3.30 -16.73 19.20
CA ASP A 8 3.49 -15.67 18.22
C ASP A 8 4.20 -14.50 18.88
N LYS A 9 5.47 -14.29 18.51
CA LYS A 9 6.30 -13.20 19.05
C LYS A 9 5.79 -11.83 18.61
N PHE A 10 5.06 -11.80 17.50
CA PHE A 10 4.58 -10.60 16.82
C PHE A 10 3.11 -10.78 16.46
N ASN A 11 2.31 -9.73 16.66
CA ASN A 11 0.86 -9.76 16.44
C ASN A 11 0.46 -9.12 15.10
N ASP A 12 1.25 -8.17 14.61
CA ASP A 12 0.99 -7.40 13.38
C ASP A 12 2.30 -6.90 12.74
N ILE A 13 2.16 -6.32 11.55
CA ILE A 13 3.23 -5.65 10.82
C ILE A 13 2.68 -4.38 10.14
N ALA A 14 3.53 -3.35 10.05
CA ALA A 14 3.24 -2.14 9.29
C ALA A 14 4.28 -1.91 8.19
N ALA A 15 3.82 -1.62 6.97
CA ALA A 15 4.63 -1.00 5.93
C ALA A 15 4.60 0.52 6.13
N VAL A 16 5.77 1.16 6.22
CA VAL A 16 5.90 2.59 6.55
C VAL A 16 6.41 3.37 5.35
N ILE A 17 5.64 4.36 4.92
CA ILE A 17 5.95 5.26 3.81
C ILE A 17 6.27 6.65 4.36
N ALA A 18 7.42 7.18 3.96
CA ALA A 18 7.83 8.54 4.31
C ALA A 18 7.37 9.53 3.23
N THR A 19 6.87 10.68 3.65
CA THR A 19 6.41 11.78 2.78
C THR A 19 6.99 13.14 3.22
N ARG A 20 7.10 14.12 2.31
CA ARG A 20 7.49 15.50 2.65
C ARG A 20 6.30 16.35 3.11
N ASP A 21 5.09 15.99 2.69
CA ASP A 21 3.87 16.74 2.99
C ASP A 21 2.77 15.73 3.31
N TYR A 22 2.52 15.54 4.61
CA TYR A 22 1.51 14.59 5.05
C TYR A 22 0.12 14.92 4.52
N ALA A 23 -0.25 16.20 4.37
CA ALA A 23 -1.58 16.56 3.89
C ALA A 23 -1.77 16.15 2.41
N ALA A 24 -0.75 16.37 1.58
CA ALA A 24 -0.76 15.96 0.18
C ALA A 24 -0.77 14.42 0.04
N ALA A 25 0.08 13.72 0.80
CA ALA A 25 0.12 12.26 0.80
C ALA A 25 -1.20 11.67 1.30
N ARG A 26 -1.71 12.13 2.45
CA ARG A 26 -3.00 11.69 3.02
C ARG A 26 -4.13 11.80 1.99
N ALA A 27 -4.24 12.94 1.30
CA ALA A 27 -5.25 13.13 0.25
C ALA A 27 -5.10 12.12 -0.90
N TRP A 28 -3.86 11.78 -1.28
CA TRP A 28 -3.60 10.79 -2.33
C TRP A 28 -3.94 9.36 -1.85
N TYR A 29 -3.47 8.95 -0.67
CA TYR A 29 -3.73 7.61 -0.13
C TYR A 29 -5.23 7.39 0.18
N ILE A 30 -5.99 8.43 0.53
CA ILE A 30 -7.46 8.34 0.65
C ILE A 30 -8.12 7.98 -0.68
N ARG A 31 -7.68 8.58 -1.80
CA ARG A 31 -8.22 8.26 -3.13
C ARG A 31 -7.89 6.83 -3.53
N VAL A 32 -6.67 6.39 -3.24
CA VAL A 32 -6.22 5.03 -3.53
C VAL A 32 -6.97 3.97 -2.71
N ILE A 33 -7.12 4.21 -1.41
CA ILE A 33 -7.68 3.23 -0.46
C ILE A 33 -9.22 3.35 -0.39
N GLY A 34 -9.79 4.49 -0.80
CA GLY A 34 -11.22 4.75 -0.83
C GLY A 34 -11.82 5.12 0.54
N ARG A 35 -10.99 5.41 1.56
CA ARG A 35 -11.42 5.78 2.91
C ARG A 35 -10.36 6.57 3.67
N GLU A 36 -10.81 7.29 4.69
CA GLU A 36 -9.98 7.98 5.67
C GLU A 36 -9.07 6.99 6.45
N PRO A 37 -7.96 7.46 7.04
CA PRO A 37 -7.15 6.66 7.96
C PRO A 37 -7.99 6.09 9.10
N ASP A 38 -7.66 4.88 9.55
CA ASP A 38 -8.27 4.30 10.76
C ASP A 38 -7.75 4.97 12.03
N LEU A 39 -6.47 5.39 12.01
CA LEU A 39 -5.81 6.08 13.12
C LEU A 39 -4.98 7.26 12.59
N GLU A 40 -5.03 8.36 13.34
CA GLU A 40 -4.11 9.51 13.21
C GLU A 40 -3.54 9.80 14.60
N PRO A 41 -2.52 9.05 15.04
CA PRO A 41 -2.07 9.05 16.44
C PRO A 41 -1.40 10.36 16.86
N ILE A 42 -0.71 11.01 15.92
CA ILE A 42 -0.06 12.32 16.06
C ILE A 42 -0.14 13.08 14.74
N GLU A 43 0.11 14.39 14.79
CA GLU A 43 0.25 15.22 13.58
C GLU A 43 1.34 14.65 12.66
N GLY A 44 1.04 14.60 11.35
CA GLY A 44 1.96 14.07 10.34
C GLY A 44 1.96 12.54 10.22
N VAL A 45 1.05 11.82 10.90
CA VAL A 45 0.96 10.36 10.84
C VAL A 45 -0.48 9.90 10.60
N GLY A 46 -0.65 9.00 9.63
CA GLY A 46 -1.92 8.33 9.33
C GLY A 46 -1.71 6.85 9.07
N GLU A 47 -2.64 6.02 9.54
CA GLU A 47 -2.55 4.56 9.46
C GLU A 47 -3.84 3.94 8.94
N TRP A 48 -3.70 2.98 8.03
CA TRP A 48 -4.78 2.16 7.50
C TRP A 48 -4.52 0.69 7.81
N GLN A 49 -5.47 0.01 8.44
CA GLN A 49 -5.51 -1.44 8.49
C GLN A 49 -5.98 -1.97 7.13
N ILE A 50 -5.04 -2.45 6.32
CA ILE A 50 -5.29 -2.91 4.95
C ILE A 50 -5.61 -4.42 4.89
N ALA A 51 -5.21 -5.17 5.92
CA ALA A 51 -5.64 -6.55 6.16
C ALA A 51 -5.63 -6.84 7.67
N ALA A 52 -6.16 -8.00 8.08
CA ALA A 52 -6.40 -8.33 9.49
C ALA A 52 -5.22 -8.05 10.45
N THR A 53 -3.98 -8.27 10.00
CA THR A 53 -2.75 -8.03 10.77
C THR A 53 -1.70 -7.22 10.02
N ALA A 54 -2.12 -6.47 8.98
CA ALA A 54 -1.22 -5.67 8.16
C ALA A 54 -1.72 -4.22 8.05
N TRP A 55 -0.80 -3.30 8.33
CA TRP A 55 -1.05 -1.86 8.33
C TRP A 55 -0.20 -1.16 7.28
N LEU A 56 -0.73 -0.07 6.75
CA LEU A 56 -0.01 0.91 5.97
C LEU A 56 0.07 2.20 6.80
N GLN A 57 1.29 2.65 7.11
CA GLN A 57 1.52 3.90 7.82
C GLN A 57 2.16 4.91 6.87
N ILE A 58 1.60 6.12 6.84
CA ILE A 58 2.19 7.28 6.19
C ILE A 58 2.71 8.20 7.29
N VAL A 59 3.98 8.62 7.20
CA VAL A 59 4.63 9.49 8.17
C VAL A 59 5.38 10.63 7.47
N GLU A 60 5.22 11.85 7.95
CA GLU A 60 6.01 12.98 7.48
C GLU A 60 7.48 12.83 7.91
N ASP A 61 8.36 12.67 6.94
CA ASP A 61 9.80 12.57 7.11
C ASP A 61 10.50 13.02 5.82
N HIS A 62 10.97 14.26 5.84
CA HIS A 62 11.54 14.94 4.66
C HIS A 62 12.81 14.27 4.13
N ASP A 63 13.57 13.59 4.99
CA ASP A 63 14.86 12.98 4.62
C ASP A 63 14.67 11.62 3.95
N ARG A 64 13.63 10.88 4.36
CA ARG A 64 13.31 9.55 3.83
C ARG A 64 12.30 9.57 2.68
N ALA A 65 11.56 10.65 2.50
CA ALA A 65 10.52 10.75 1.48
C ALA A 65 11.01 10.44 0.06
N GLY A 66 10.17 9.72 -0.70
CA GLY A 66 10.41 9.31 -2.08
C GLY A 66 11.38 8.13 -2.23
N LYS A 67 11.61 7.37 -1.16
CA LYS A 67 12.58 6.25 -1.12
C LYS A 67 11.97 4.95 -0.60
N THR A 68 10.66 4.88 -0.48
CA THR A 68 9.93 3.67 -0.09
C THR A 68 9.35 2.99 -1.32
N ALA A 69 9.27 1.66 -1.27
CA ALA A 69 8.46 0.85 -2.17
C ALA A 69 7.53 -0.05 -1.33
N VAL A 70 6.25 -0.11 -1.69
CA VAL A 70 5.27 -1.03 -1.10
C VAL A 70 4.52 -1.80 -2.19
N ARG A 71 4.12 -3.03 -1.89
CA ARG A 71 3.36 -3.89 -2.80
C ARG A 71 2.06 -4.30 -2.13
N LEU A 72 0.94 -3.95 -2.75
CA LEU A 72 -0.41 -4.21 -2.28
C LEU A 72 -1.06 -5.29 -3.15
N GLY A 73 -1.51 -6.38 -2.52
CA GLY A 73 -2.28 -7.42 -3.18
C GLY A 73 -3.71 -6.94 -3.45
N VAL A 74 -4.23 -7.22 -4.65
CA VAL A 74 -5.61 -6.94 -5.05
C VAL A 74 -6.21 -8.14 -5.78
N ASP A 75 -7.52 -8.36 -5.61
CA ASP A 75 -8.22 -9.48 -6.24
C ASP A 75 -8.35 -9.30 -7.76
N ASP A 76 -8.57 -8.06 -8.22
CA ASP A 76 -8.71 -7.69 -9.64
C ASP A 76 -7.89 -6.43 -9.94
N LEU A 77 -6.78 -6.59 -10.67
CA LEU A 77 -5.92 -5.48 -11.04
C LEU A 77 -6.58 -4.53 -12.04
N GLY A 78 -7.43 -5.04 -12.94
CA GLY A 78 -8.11 -4.20 -13.93
C GLY A 78 -9.12 -3.26 -13.27
N ALA A 79 -9.85 -3.77 -12.28
CA ALA A 79 -10.74 -2.96 -11.45
C ALA A 79 -9.96 -1.90 -10.66
N GLN A 80 -8.81 -2.26 -10.07
CA GLN A 80 -7.97 -1.32 -9.34
C GLN A 80 -7.42 -0.21 -10.24
N ILE A 81 -6.93 -0.54 -11.44
CA ILE A 81 -6.47 0.47 -12.42
C ILE A 81 -7.59 1.44 -12.77
N SER A 82 -8.78 0.91 -13.08
CA SER A 82 -9.95 1.74 -13.43
C SER A 82 -10.33 2.70 -12.29
N ALA A 83 -10.24 2.25 -11.03
CA ALA A 83 -10.52 3.08 -9.86
C ALA A 83 -9.47 4.20 -9.69
N LEU A 84 -8.19 3.90 -9.87
CA LEU A 84 -7.11 4.89 -9.82
C LEU A 84 -7.27 5.96 -10.91
N GLU A 85 -7.57 5.55 -12.14
CA GLU A 85 -7.78 6.46 -13.26
C GLU A 85 -9.00 7.38 -13.03
N ALA A 86 -10.08 6.86 -12.42
CA ALA A 86 -11.26 7.65 -12.07
C ALA A 86 -10.95 8.74 -11.03
N GLU A 87 -9.98 8.51 -10.15
CA GLU A 87 -9.46 9.49 -9.18
C GLU A 87 -8.38 10.42 -9.75
N GLY A 88 -8.09 10.30 -11.06
CA GLY A 88 -7.08 11.09 -11.75
C GLY A 88 -5.64 10.69 -11.42
N ILE A 89 -5.43 9.46 -10.93
CA ILE A 89 -4.11 8.91 -10.61
C ILE A 89 -3.62 8.13 -11.83
N ALA A 90 -2.52 8.60 -12.42
CA ALA A 90 -1.91 7.94 -13.57
C ALA A 90 -1.23 6.63 -13.14
N THR A 91 -1.49 5.55 -13.86
CA THR A 91 -0.85 4.25 -13.63
C THR A 91 0.28 4.01 -14.63
N GLY A 92 1.27 3.20 -14.23
CA GLY A 92 2.27 2.67 -15.14
C GLY A 92 1.69 1.65 -16.13
N GLU A 93 2.58 0.97 -16.85
CA GLU A 93 2.22 -0.13 -17.73
C GLU A 93 1.79 -1.36 -16.92
N LEU A 94 0.71 -2.02 -17.33
CA LEU A 94 0.33 -3.32 -16.79
C LEU A 94 1.32 -4.37 -17.31
N VAL A 95 2.05 -5.00 -16.41
CA VAL A 95 3.01 -6.06 -16.73
C VAL A 95 2.47 -7.41 -16.23
N VAL A 96 2.55 -8.42 -17.08
CA VAL A 96 2.31 -9.83 -16.70
C VAL A 96 3.66 -10.52 -16.55
N ILE A 97 3.94 -11.06 -15.36
CA ILE A 97 5.22 -11.71 -15.07
C ILE A 97 4.99 -13.22 -14.99
N ALA A 98 5.61 -13.94 -15.93
CA ALA A 98 5.63 -15.40 -16.01
C ALA A 98 4.24 -16.07 -16.00
N ASP A 99 3.18 -15.36 -16.42
CA ASP A 99 1.78 -15.78 -16.29
C ASP A 99 1.33 -16.07 -14.84
N LEU A 100 2.10 -15.65 -13.83
CA LEU A 100 1.83 -15.88 -12.41
C LEU A 100 1.24 -14.66 -11.72
N VAL A 101 1.65 -13.46 -12.12
CA VAL A 101 1.17 -12.21 -11.49
C VAL A 101 0.95 -11.12 -12.52
N LYS A 102 -0.05 -10.27 -12.29
CA LYS A 102 -0.16 -8.96 -12.93
C LYS A 102 0.33 -7.90 -11.96
N VAL A 103 1.05 -6.91 -12.45
CA VAL A 103 1.59 -5.79 -11.67
C VAL A 103 1.33 -4.49 -12.40
N VAL A 104 0.98 -3.44 -11.65
CA VAL A 104 1.07 -2.06 -12.11
C VAL A 104 1.74 -1.23 -11.02
N ASP A 105 2.68 -0.38 -11.42
CA ASP A 105 3.39 0.50 -10.51
C ASP A 105 2.84 1.92 -10.63
N VAL A 106 2.70 2.58 -9.48
CA VAL A 106 2.22 3.96 -9.36
C VAL A 106 3.16 4.72 -8.44
N ALA A 107 3.47 5.96 -8.79
CA ALA A 107 4.23 6.86 -7.92
C ALA A 107 3.26 7.67 -7.05
N ASP A 108 3.51 7.71 -5.74
CA ASP A 108 2.84 8.67 -4.86
C ASP A 108 3.38 10.11 -5.07
N PRO A 109 2.84 11.14 -4.41
CA PRO A 109 3.26 12.54 -4.63
C PRO A 109 4.75 12.82 -4.39
N ASP A 110 5.42 12.02 -3.55
CA ASP A 110 6.85 12.14 -3.26
C ASP A 110 7.71 11.23 -4.14
N GLY A 111 7.09 10.39 -4.97
CA GLY A 111 7.77 9.42 -5.81
C GLY A 111 8.05 8.08 -5.15
N ASN A 112 7.42 7.77 -4.01
CA ASN A 112 7.46 6.40 -3.48
C ASN A 112 6.73 5.45 -4.45
N GLU A 113 7.23 4.23 -4.58
CA GLU A 113 6.65 3.21 -5.44
C GLU A 113 5.52 2.48 -4.70
N VAL A 114 4.32 2.51 -5.28
CA VAL A 114 3.13 1.78 -4.82
C VAL A 114 2.71 0.82 -5.93
N SER A 115 3.06 -0.46 -5.77
CA SER A 115 2.72 -1.51 -6.73
C SER A 115 1.41 -2.19 -6.34
N PHE A 116 0.48 -2.32 -7.27
CA PHE A 116 -0.72 -3.17 -7.11
C PHE A 116 -0.55 -4.47 -7.86
N VAL A 117 -0.92 -5.56 -7.21
CA VAL A 117 -0.55 -6.89 -7.65
C VAL A 117 -1.68 -7.87 -7.50
N GLN A 118 -2.01 -8.52 -8.61
CA GLN A 118 -2.96 -9.62 -8.64
C GLN A 118 -2.21 -10.92 -8.86
N ASP A 119 -2.42 -11.87 -7.96
CA ASP A 119 -1.97 -13.26 -8.14
C ASP A 119 -2.89 -13.97 -9.14
N LEU A 120 -2.31 -14.64 -10.13
CA LEU A 120 -3.01 -15.43 -11.15
C LEU A 120 -2.94 -16.93 -10.90
N THR A 121 -2.18 -17.36 -9.88
CA THR A 121 -1.94 -18.76 -9.58
C THR A 121 -3.08 -19.44 -8.84
N GLY A 122 -4.03 -18.66 -8.32
CA GLY A 122 -5.31 -19.08 -7.75
C GLY A 122 -5.31 -20.49 -7.13
N GLU A 123 -5.11 -20.56 -5.81
CA GLU A 123 -5.62 -21.70 -5.03
C GLU A 123 -7.15 -21.66 -4.93
#